data_AF-A0A6C2U8N8-F1
#
_entry.id   AF-A0A6C2U8N8-F1
#
_cell.length_a   1.000
_cell.length_b   1.000
_cell.length_c   1.000
_cell.angle_alpha   90.00
_cell.angle_beta   90.00
_cell.angle_gamma   90.00
#
_symmetry.space_group_name_H-M   'P 1'
#
loop_
_entity.id
_entity.type
_entity.pdbx_description
1 polymer ?
#
loop_
_entity_poly.entity_id
_entity_poly.type
_entity_poly.pdbx_seq_one_letter_code
_entity_poly.pdbx_strand_id
1 'polypeptide(L)' 'MLKAVEATIETDGHVRLLEQVHLTHPCRAIVTIVDAPDVPESALLAEQALAEDWNRSEEDKAWSHLQ' A
#
# COMPACT_ATOMS: atom_id res chain seq x y z
N MET A 1 10.03 -18.30 6.10
CA MET A 1 9.50 -16.94 6.33
C MET A 1 8.90 -16.44 5.04
N LEU A 2 7.74 -15.77 5.09
CA LEU A 2 7.18 -15.08 3.94
C LEU A 2 7.81 -13.68 3.88
N LYS A 3 8.35 -13.31 2.72
CA LYS A 3 8.90 -11.97 2.46
C LYS A 3 8.13 -11.37 1.30
N ALA A 4 7.55 -10.20 1.50
CA ALA A 4 7.05 -9.36 0.43
C ALA A 4 8.18 -8.45 -0.05
N VAL A 5 8.29 -8.27 -1.37
CA VAL A 5 9.31 -7.45 -2.01
C VAL A 5 8.61 -6.59 -3.05
N GLU A 6 8.88 -5.29 -3.02
CA GLU A 6 8.32 -4.38 -4.02
C GLU A 6 9.02 -4.54 -5.36
N ALA A 7 8.22 -4.44 -6.42
CA ALA A 7 8.68 -4.58 -7.79
C ALA A 7 7.80 -3.75 -8.73
N THR A 8 8.37 -3.34 -9.86
CA THR A 8 7.60 -2.84 -10.99
C THR A 8 7.34 -3.97 -11.99
N ILE A 9 6.17 -3.97 -12.61
CA ILE A 9 5.83 -4.88 -13.69
C ILE A 9 5.68 -4.03 -14.95
N GLU A 10 6.58 -4.23 -15.90
CA GLU A 10 6.56 -3.53 -17.18
C GLU A 10 5.42 -4.07 -18.07
N THR A 11 5.05 -3.32 -19.11
CA THR A 11 3.93 -3.68 -20.01
C THR A 11 4.14 -4.98 -20.79
N ASP A 12 5.38 -5.42 -20.94
CA ASP A 12 5.76 -6.71 -21.54
C ASP A 12 5.74 -7.87 -20.54
N GLY A 13 5.39 -7.60 -19.27
CA GLY A 13 5.34 -8.56 -18.18
C GLY A 13 6.68 -8.78 -17.48
N HIS A 14 7.74 -8.04 -17.81
CA HIS A 14 8.99 -8.12 -17.07
C HIS A 14 8.84 -7.56 -15.65
N VAL A 15 9.21 -8.37 -14.65
CA VAL A 15 9.21 -7.98 -13.24
C VAL A 15 10.59 -7.49 -12.85
N ARG A 16 10.68 -6.24 -12.38
CA ARG A 16 11.91 -5.63 -11.87
C ARG A 16 11.78 -5.38 -10.37
N LEU A 17 12.54 -6.11 -9.58
CA LEU A 17 12.59 -5.92 -8.13
C LEU A 17 13.21 -4.57 -7.80
N LEU A 18 12.61 -3.80 -6.89
CA LEU A 18 13.14 -2.51 -6.44
C LEU A 18 14.32 -2.67 -5.48
N GLU A 19 14.42 -3.84 -4.83
CA GLU A 19 15.54 -4.21 -3.97
C GLU A 19 16.13 -5.57 -4.39
N GLN A 20 17.40 -5.77 -4.06
CA GLN A 20 18.09 -7.03 -4.33
C GLN A 20 17.65 -8.12 -3.34
N VAL A 21 17.08 -9.20 -3.86
CA VAL A 21 16.65 -10.34 -3.06
C VAL A 21 17.71 -11.43 -3.12
N HIS A 22 18.29 -11.74 -1.96
CA HIS A 22 19.24 -12.84 -1.81
C HIS A 22 18.49 -14.09 -1.36
N LEU A 23 18.46 -15.09 -2.23
CA LEU A 23 17.87 -16.40 -1.93
C LEU A 23 18.99 -17.42 -1.71
N THR A 24 18.88 -18.22 -0.67
CA THR A 24 19.85 -19.29 -0.36
C THR A 24 19.62 -20.54 -1.20
N HIS A 25 18.45 -20.68 -1.82
CA HIS A 25 18.08 -21.77 -2.73
C HIS A 25 16.95 -21.33 -3.68
N PRO A 26 16.74 -22.03 -4.81
CA PRO A 26 15.57 -21.80 -5.66
C PRO A 26 14.26 -22.03 -4.90
N CYS A 27 13.27 -21.16 -5.12
CA CYS A 27 11.96 -21.28 -4.47
C CYS A 27 10.83 -20.79 -5.39
N ARG A 28 9.59 -21.09 -5.00
CA ARG A 28 8.39 -20.57 -5.67
C ARG A 28 8.08 -19.18 -5.12
N ALA A 29 7.68 -18.27 -6.01
CA ALA A 29 7.19 -16.94 -5.65
C ALA A 29 5.72 -16.78 -6.03
N ILE A 30 5.03 -15.86 -5.36
CA ILE A 30 3.69 -15.39 -5.71
C ILE A 30 3.84 -13.94 -6.12
N VAL A 31 3.26 -13.57 -7.26
CA VAL A 31 3.21 -12.20 -7.74
C VAL A 31 1.81 -11.66 -7.47
N THR A 32 1.73 -10.57 -6.72
CA THR A 32 0.49 -9.83 -6.49
C THR A 32 0.59 -8.52 -7.28
N ILE A 33 -0.34 -8.31 -8.21
CA ILE A 33 -0.44 -7.07 -8.99
C ILE A 33 -1.36 -6.14 -8.22
N VAL A 34 -0.88 -4.93 -7.93
CA VAL A 34 -1.66 -3.87 -7.29
C VAL A 34 -1.76 -2.74 -8.30
N ASP A 35 -2.94 -2.64 -8.94
CA ASP A 35 -3.22 -1.47 -9.78
C ASP A 35 -3.44 -0.26 -8.88
N ALA A 36 -2.93 0.90 -9.31
CA ALA A 36 -3.27 2.14 -8.65
C ALA A 36 -4.80 2.27 -8.68
N PRO A 37 -5.47 2.49 -7.53
CA PRO A 37 -6.90 2.75 -7.57
C PRO A 37 -7.11 3.97 -8.47
N ASP A 38 -8.13 3.91 -9.34
CA ASP A 38 -8.61 5.11 -10.00
C ASP A 38 -9.17 5.99 -8.90
N VAL A 39 -8.35 6.90 -8.37
CA VAL A 39 -8.73 7.78 -7.27
C VAL A 39 -9.62 8.84 -7.89
N PRO A 40 -10.94 8.83 -7.65
CA PRO A 40 -11.79 9.88 -8.18
C PRO A 40 -11.32 11.21 -7.60
N GLU A 41 -11.34 12.27 -8.41
CA GLU A 41 -10.92 13.62 -7.99
C GLU A 41 -11.64 14.06 -6.70
N SER A 42 -12.89 13.62 -6.53
CA SER A 42 -13.66 13.83 -5.29
C SER A 42 -13.03 13.19 -4.06
N ALA A 43 -12.34 12.05 -4.16
CA ALA A 43 -11.64 11.44 -3.03
C ALA A 43 -10.40 12.23 -2.63
N LEU A 44 -9.67 12.81 -3.61
CA LEU A 44 -8.53 13.70 -3.33
C LEU A 44 -8.98 14.99 -2.61
N LEU A 45 -10.13 15.55 -3.02
CA LEU A 45 -10.71 16.74 -2.37
C LEU A 45 -11.35 16.41 -1.02
N ALA A 46 -11.93 15.22 -0.88
CA ALA A 46 -12.53 14.76 0.37
C ALA A 46 -11.50 14.53 1.47
N GLU A 47 -10.26 14.13 1.14
CA GLU A 47 -9.19 13.98 2.13
C GLU A 47 -8.98 15.28 2.92
N GLN A 48 -8.85 16.42 2.21
CA GLN A 48 -8.68 17.73 2.86
C GLN A 48 -9.91 18.13 3.67
N ALA A 49 -11.10 17.95 3.11
CA ALA A 49 -12.35 18.32 3.79
C ALA A 49 -12.63 17.45 5.05
N LEU A 50 -12.30 16.16 5.00
CA LEU A 50 -12.48 15.24 6.13
C LEU A 50 -11.40 15.41 7.19
N ALA A 51 -10.17 15.75 6.79
CA ALA A 51 -9.05 15.94 7.72
C ALA A 51 -9.33 17.02 8.78
N GLU A 52 -10.11 18.05 8.48
CA GLU A 52 -10.47 19.11 9.43
C GLU A 52 -11.24 18.58 10.65
N ASP A 53 -12.12 17.59 10.44
CA ASP A 53 -12.96 17.03 11.51
C ASP A 53 -12.39 15.71 12.05
N TRP A 54 -11.78 14.89 11.19
CA TRP A 54 -11.32 13.55 11.52
C TRP A 54 -9.94 13.51 12.20
N ASN A 55 -9.03 14.44 11.88
CA ASN A 55 -7.68 14.47 12.51
C ASN A 55 -7.65 15.25 13.84
N ARG A 56 -8.80 15.39 14.49
CA ARG A 56 -8.88 16.03 15.80
C ARG A 56 -8.42 15.06 16.87
N SER A 57 -7.61 15.54 17.82
CA SER A 57 -7.15 14.73 18.96
C SER A 57 -8.27 14.13 19.83
N GLU A 58 -9.51 14.60 19.67
CA GLU A 58 -10.70 14.04 20.30
C GLU A 58 -11.12 12.72 19.65
N GLU A 59 -11.01 12.60 18.32
CA GLU A 59 -11.23 11.36 17.58
C GLU A 59 -10.17 10.33 17.96
N ASP A 60 -8.87 10.68 17.97
CA ASP A 60 -7.81 9.75 18.38
C ASP A 60 -8.06 9.13 19.77
N LYS A 61 -8.59 9.94 20.71
CA LYS A 61 -8.97 9.48 22.05
C LYS A 61 -10.21 8.58 22.00
N ALA A 62 -11.24 8.96 21.23
CA ALA A 62 -12.45 8.15 21.07
C ALA A 62 -12.12 6.75 20.50
N TRP A 63 -11.23 6.68 19.51
CA TRP A 63 -10.80 5.44 18.89
C TRP A 63 -9.91 4.58 19.79
N SER A 64 -9.13 5.20 20.69
CA SER A 64 -8.27 4.50 21.65
C SER A 64 -9.03 3.58 22.61
N HIS A 65 -10.33 3.83 22.80
CA HIS A 65 -11.21 3.06 23.69
C HIS A 65 -11.85 1.82 23.02
N LEU A 66 -11.63 1.61 21.72
CA LEU A 66 -12.25 0.52 20.93
C LEU A 66 -11.29 -0.64 20.61
N GLN A 67 -10.07 -0.64 21.16
CA GLN A 67 -9.11 -1.74 21.07
C GLN A 67 -9.24 -2.75 22.22
#